data_AF-A0A850VN22-F1
#
_entry.id   AF-A0A850VN22-F1
#
_cell.length_a   1.000
_cell.length_b   1.000
_cell.length_c   1.000
_cell.angle_alpha   90.00
_cell.angle_beta   90.00
_cell.angle_gamma   90.00
#
_symmetry.space_group_name_H-M   'P 1'
#
loop_
_entity.id
_entity.type
_entity.pdbx_description
1 polymer ?
#
loop_
_entity_poly.entity_id
_entity_poly.type
_entity_poly.pdbx_seq_one_letter_code
_entity_poly.pdbx_strand_id
1 'polypeptide(L)' 'QFKIKRHTPLSKLMKAYCERQGLSMRQIRFRFDGQPINETDTPAQLEMEDEDTIDVFQQQTGGV' A
#
# COMPACT_ATOMS: atom_id res chain seq x y z
N GLN A 1 2.61 -5.96 -10.84
CA GLN A 1 3.71 -5.02 -10.56
C GLN A 1 3.25 -3.59 -10.81
N PHE A 2 3.60 -2.66 -9.93
CA PHE A 2 3.35 -1.22 -10.11
C PHE A 2 4.70 -0.52 -10.33
N LYS A 3 4.71 0.54 -11.14
CA LYS A 3 5.87 1.43 -11.30
C LYS A 3 5.48 2.80 -10.79
N ILE A 4 6.22 3.32 -9.82
CA ILE A 4 5.97 4.64 -9.23
C ILE A 4 7.30 5.39 -9.10
N LYS A 5 7.27 6.72 -9.23
CA LYS A 5 8.48 7.53 -9.03
C LYS A 5 8.79 7.64 -7.54
N ARG A 6 10.07 7.69 -7.18
CA ARG A 6 10.56 7.73 -5.79
C ARG A 6 9.93 8.84 -4.92
N HIS A 7 9.56 9.98 -5.50
CA HIS A 7 8.97 11.12 -4.79
C HIS A 7 7.47 11.30 -5.01
N THR A 8 6.79 10.33 -5.64
CA THR A 8 5.34 10.38 -5.81
C THR A 8 4.66 9.70 -4.61
N PRO A 9 3.62 10.31 -4.02
CA PRO A 9 2.88 9.69 -2.93
C PRO A 9 2.27 8.34 -3.33
N LEU A 10 2.29 7.39 -2.39
CA LEU A 10 1.80 6.02 -2.59
C LEU A 10 0.27 5.92 -2.69
N SER A 11 -0.48 6.98 -2.37
CA SER A 11 -1.95 7.03 -2.52
C SER A 11 -2.47 6.52 -3.87
N LYS A 12 -1.79 6.85 -4.97
CA LYS A 12 -2.19 6.41 -6.31
C LYS A 12 -2.06 4.90 -6.49
N LEU A 13 -0.99 4.31 -5.95
CA LEU A 13 -0.78 2.87 -5.96
C LEU A 13 -1.84 2.16 -5.10
N MET A 14 -2.06 2.64 -3.88
CA MET A 14 -3.02 2.04 -2.94
C MET A 14 -4.44 2.04 -3.51
N LYS A 15 -4.88 3.17 -4.08
CA LYS A 15 -6.20 3.30 -4.73
C LYS A 15 -6.33 2.38 -5.95
N ALA A 16 -5.31 2.36 -6.82
CA ALA A 16 -5.33 1.50 -8.00
C ALA A 16 -5.32 0.00 -7.63
N TYR A 17 -4.65 -0.39 -6.54
CA TYR A 17 -4.71 -1.75 -6.01
C TYR A 17 -6.12 -2.09 -5.52
N CYS A 18 -6.72 -1.21 -4.70
CA CYS A 18 -8.09 -1.39 -4.20
C CYS A 18 -9.10 -1.57 -5.32
N GLU A 19 -9.06 -0.70 -6.32
CA GLU A 19 -9.97 -0.73 -7.47
C GLU A 19 -9.85 -2.03 -8.27
N ARG A 20 -8.61 -2.50 -8.51
CA ARG A 20 -8.36 -3.77 -9.21
C ARG A 20 -8.85 -4.99 -8.44
N GLN A 21 -8.78 -4.95 -7.11
CA GLN A 21 -9.22 -6.07 -6.27
C GLN A 21 -10.70 -5.97 -5.85
N GLY A 22 -11.38 -4.87 -6.18
CA GLY A 22 -12.75 -4.62 -5.70
C GLY A 22 -12.85 -4.45 -4.19
N LEU A 23 -11.77 -3.98 -3.54
CA LEU A 23 -11.69 -3.80 -2.08
C LEU A 23 -11.81 -2.33 -1.70
N SER A 24 -12.33 -2.05 -0.50
CA SER A 24 -12.29 -0.71 0.07
C SER A 24 -10.94 -0.44 0.75
N MET A 25 -10.40 0.77 0.61
CA MET A 25 -9.25 1.26 1.39
C MET A 25 -9.44 1.10 2.91
N ARG A 26 -10.69 1.11 3.39
CA ARG A 26 -11.00 0.91 4.82
C ARG A 26 -10.85 -0.55 5.27
N GLN A 27 -10.95 -1.49 4.35
CA GLN A 27 -10.90 -2.92 4.62
C GLN A 27 -9.49 -3.49 4.47
N ILE A 28 -8.49 -2.70 4.09
CA ILE A 28 -7.13 -3.19 3.88
C ILE A 28 -6.08 -2.30 4.55
N ARG A 29 -4.93 -2.90 4.83
CA ARG A 29 -3.74 -2.26 5.40
C ARG A 29 -2.55 -2.61 4.51
N PHE A 30 -1.82 -1.57 4.10
CA PHE A 30 -0.56 -1.70 3.37
C PHE A 30 0.58 -1.57 4.36
N ARG A 31 1.56 -2.46 4.25
CA ARG A 31 2.77 -2.43 5.07
C ARG A 31 4.02 -2.62 4.22
N PHE A 32 5.08 -1.95 4.62
CA PHE A 32 6.42 -2.15 4.10
C PHE A 32 7.33 -2.42 5.31
N ASP A 33 8.12 -3.49 5.26
CA ASP A 33 8.96 -3.95 6.39
C ASP A 33 8.21 -3.99 7.74
N GLY A 34 6.95 -4.43 7.70
CA GLY A 34 6.08 -4.52 8.87
C GLY A 34 5.52 -3.19 9.38
N GLN A 35 5.97 -2.04 8.86
CA GLN A 35 5.48 -0.70 9.21
C GLN A 35 4.28 -0.29 8.33
N PRO A 36 3.28 0.41 8.88
CA PRO A 36 2.13 0.88 8.11
C PRO A 36 2.52 1.98 7.11
N ILE A 37 2.00 1.89 5.89
CA ILE A 37 2.17 2.90 4.84
C ILE A 37 0.98 3.86 4.83
N ASN A 38 1.24 5.15 4.84
CA ASN A 38 0.25 6.21 4.66
C ASN A 38 0.15 6.65 3.19
N GLU A 39 -0.99 7.27 2.85
CA GLU A 39 -1.26 7.76 1.49
C GLU A 39 -0.28 8.83 1.00
N THR A 40 0.30 9.60 1.93
CA THR A 40 1.26 10.67 1.66
C THR A 40 2.70 10.19 1.60
N ASP A 41 2.98 8.98 2.06
CA ASP A 41 4.34 8.44 2.07
C ASP A 41 4.82 8.22 0.65
N THR A 42 6.13 8.37 0.46
CA THR A 42 6.79 8.19 -0.84
C THR A 42 7.80 7.04 -0.74
N PRO A 43 8.08 6.33 -1.84
CA PRO A 43 9.11 5.29 -1.83
C PRO A 43 10.47 5.79 -1.31
N ALA A 44 10.83 7.05 -1.57
CA ALA A 44 12.06 7.63 -1.05
C ALA A 44 12.09 7.75 0.47
N GLN A 45 10.95 8.10 1.11
CA GLN A 45 10.86 8.23 2.57
C GLN A 45 10.87 6.88 3.29
N LEU A 46 10.34 5.85 2.62
CA LEU A 46 10.34 4.48 3.11
C LEU A 46 11.59 3.71 2.67
N GLU A 47 12.57 4.39 2.05
CA GLU A 47 13.82 3.81 1.56
C GLU A 47 13.63 2.60 0.62
N MET A 48 12.50 2.54 -0.10
CA MET A 48 12.19 1.42 -0.98
C MET A 48 13.16 1.38 -2.18
N GLU A 49 13.54 0.16 -2.57
CA GLU A 49 14.35 -0.16 -3.73
C GLU A 49 13.50 -0.75 -4.87
N ASP A 50 14.15 -0.97 -6.02
CA ASP A 50 13.50 -1.66 -7.12
C ASP A 50 13.25 -3.11 -6.71
N GLU A 51 12.08 -3.64 -7.10
CA GLU A 51 11.63 -5.01 -6.79
C GLU A 51 11.17 -5.27 -5.34
N ASP A 52 11.18 -4.26 -4.49
CA ASP A 52 10.59 -4.34 -3.16
C ASP A 52 9.08 -4.66 -3.17
N THR A 53 8.63 -5.32 -2.11
CA THR A 53 7.25 -5.77 -1.96
C THR A 53 6.52 -5.03 -0.85
N ILE A 54 5.28 -4.64 -1.13
CA ILE A 54 4.34 -4.11 -0.13
C ILE A 54 3.40 -5.24 0.26
N ASP A 55 3.34 -5.54 1.55
CA ASP A 55 2.39 -6.48 2.11
C ASP A 55 1.01 -5.84 2.21
N VAL A 56 -0.03 -6.60 1.84
CA VAL A 56 -1.42 -6.14 1.93
C VAL A 56 -2.23 -7.11 2.77
N PHE A 57 -2.77 -6.60 3.88
CA PHE A 57 -3.59 -7.35 4.81
C PHE A 57 -5.03 -6.88 4.72
N GLN A 58 -5.98 -7.80 4.63
CA GLN A 58 -7.38 -7.47 4.86
C GLN A 58 -7.59 -7.27 6.36
N GLN A 59 -8.25 -6.17 6.72
CA GLN A 59 -8.69 -5.93 8.07
C GLN A 59 -9.80 -6.94 8.35
N GLN A 60 -9.47 -7.96 9.13
CA GLN A 60 -10.44 -8.95 9.56
C GLN A 60 -11.38 -8.25 10.54
N THR A 61 -12.56 -7.85 10.07
CA THR A 61 -13.71 -7.67 10.97
C THR A 61 -14.04 -9.08 11.45
N GLY A 62 -13.61 -9.41 12.66
CA GLY A 62 -13.91 -10.70 13.28
C GLY A 62 -15.40 -11.01 13.10
N GLY A 63 -15.68 -12.22 12.61
CA GLY A 63 -17.03 -12.76 12.69
C GLY A 63 -17.50 -12.70 14.14
N VAL A 64 -18.77 -12.34 14.31
CA VAL A 64 -19.50 -12.33 15.59
C VAL A 64 -19.19 -13.54 16.47
#